data_AF-A0AAE6YJ65-F1
#
_entry.id   AF-A0AAE6YJ65-F1
#
_cell.length_a   1.000
_cell.length_b   1.000
_cell.length_c   1.000
_cell.angle_alpha   90.00
_cell.angle_beta   90.00
_cell.angle_gamma   90.00
#
_symmetry.space_group_name_H-M   'P 1'
#
loop_
_entity.id
_entity.type
_entity.pdbx_description
1 polymer ?
#
loop_
_entity_poly.entity_id
_entity_poly.type
_entity_poly.pdbx_seq_one_letter_code
_entity_poly.pdbx_strand_id
1 'polypeptide(L)'
;MEDDKNTKLMVDVENLAKEKESLQKALADEDKKISQKDGSIQDFLDSHGVYIPEGCLNTLSYENKIEVITSYCMKQSDVLGSIDAFVLESEVSDEEKFDICCSFATKIKEYGDRNQGVSYMNNARYFLSDKDQEREKQYKKLIKLAVLFDEVALAVDLEMEYSSQFWNFADDINRKVSEEYKKIRAASFSKQEHGQALLIDYIEKNVKDGEGFGKTLVEIGTTRENVPGQGSTLQLARLCKRKGIKFITVDMDAHNVRWASFLSKKYDLNIKAVTRKGEEFLKNDIEDFDFVFLDAYDFDHGGHSSLRQSRYEKYLDGKIDEKKSHKMHLECAKSVVEKLKKDGVVCVDDTWQDEVGAWMAKGALAIPYLIEKNFKILEQKNRAVLMRYKDR
;
A
#
# COMPACT_ATOMS: atom_id res chain seq x y z
N MET A 1 38.13 -7.32 28.69
CA MET A 1 37.87 -6.29 27.65
C MET A 1 36.57 -6.56 26.88
N GLU A 2 36.07 -7.80 26.82
CA GLU A 2 34.72 -8.12 26.33
C GLU A 2 33.62 -7.87 27.39
N ASP A 3 33.88 -8.15 28.67
CA ASP A 3 32.90 -7.91 29.75
C ASP A 3 32.46 -6.44 29.85
N ASP A 4 33.39 -5.51 29.65
CA ASP A 4 33.14 -4.07 29.73
C ASP A 4 32.24 -3.55 28.59
N LYS A 5 32.25 -4.23 27.43
CA LYS A 5 31.36 -3.92 26.30
C LYS A 5 29.95 -4.42 26.54
N ASN A 6 29.79 -5.59 27.17
CA ASN A 6 28.48 -6.15 27.49
C ASN A 6 27.77 -5.35 28.58
N THR A 7 28.50 -4.84 29.58
CA THR A 7 27.93 -3.96 30.60
C THR A 7 27.42 -2.65 30.00
N LYS A 8 28.19 -2.02 29.10
CA LYS A 8 27.75 -0.80 28.42
C LYS A 8 26.49 -1.02 27.57
N LEU A 9 26.43 -2.13 26.82
CA LEU A 9 25.28 -2.46 25.99
C LEU A 9 23.99 -2.66 26.82
N MET A 10 24.08 -3.33 27.97
CA MET A 10 22.95 -3.54 28.88
C MET A 10 22.41 -2.23 29.44
N VAL A 11 23.29 -1.30 29.82
CA VAL A 11 22.91 0.04 30.31
C VAL A 11 22.21 0.85 29.21
N ASP A 12 22.72 0.77 27.97
CA ASP A 12 22.10 1.47 26.83
C ASP A 12 20.70 0.92 26.52
N VAL A 13 20.50 -0.41 26.61
CA VAL A 13 19.18 -1.06 26.43
C VAL A 13 18.19 -0.64 27.52
N GLU A 14 18.60 -0.61 28.78
CA GLU A 14 17.72 -0.18 29.89
C GLU A 14 17.33 1.30 29.76
N ASN A 15 18.24 2.16 29.30
CA ASN A 15 17.96 3.57 29.07
C ASN A 15 16.95 3.77 27.93
N LEU A 16 17.10 3.04 26.82
CA LEU A 16 16.15 3.06 25.71
C LEU A 16 14.76 2.54 26.12
N ALA A 17 14.70 1.52 26.99
CA ALA A 17 13.44 1.01 27.51
C ALA A 17 12.69 2.06 28.36
N LYS A 18 13.40 2.79 29.23
CA LYS A 18 12.84 3.88 30.04
C LYS A 18 12.38 5.07 29.18
N GLU A 19 13.15 5.41 28.15
CA GLU A 19 12.79 6.47 27.20
C GLU A 19 11.52 6.10 26.41
N LYS A 20 11.40 4.84 25.98
CA LYS A 20 10.19 4.31 25.35
C LYS A 20 8.96 4.43 26.26
N GLU A 21 9.07 4.05 27.54
CA GLU A 21 7.98 4.15 28.51
C GLU A 21 7.59 5.62 28.77
N SER A 22 8.57 6.52 28.88
CA SER A 22 8.34 7.97 29.01
C SER A 22 7.63 8.55 27.80
N LEU A 23 8.01 8.14 26.58
CA LEU A 23 7.35 8.58 25.34
C LEU A 23 5.91 8.07 25.26
N GLN A 24 5.65 6.82 25.67
CA GLN A 24 4.30 6.25 25.76
C GLN A 24 3.42 7.05 26.74
N LYS A 25 3.98 7.47 27.87
CA LYS A 25 3.27 8.30 28.86
C LYS A 25 3.02 9.73 28.36
N ALA A 26 3.99 10.34 27.70
CA ALA A 26 3.85 11.69 27.14
C ALA A 26 2.77 11.76 26.04
N LEU A 27 2.64 10.70 25.23
CA LEU A 27 1.54 10.53 24.27
C LEU A 27 0.18 10.62 24.98
N ALA A 28 0.00 9.88 26.09
CA ALA A 28 -1.25 9.89 26.83
C ALA A 28 -1.62 11.24 27.50
N ASP A 29 -0.65 12.13 27.72
CA ASP A 29 -0.86 13.41 28.42
C ASP A 29 -1.06 14.62 27.47
N GLU A 30 -0.47 14.63 26.26
CA GLU A 30 -0.74 15.68 25.26
C GLU A 30 -2.17 15.62 24.70
N ASP A 31 -2.79 14.44 24.73
CA ASP A 31 -4.06 14.15 24.06
C ASP A 31 -5.30 14.71 24.82
N LYS A 32 -5.18 15.05 26.11
CA LYS A 32 -6.30 15.55 26.96
C LYS A 32 -6.87 16.94 26.60
N LYS A 33 -6.44 17.61 25.52
CA LYS A 33 -6.78 19.02 25.24
C LYS A 33 -7.70 19.28 24.03
N ILE A 34 -8.28 18.26 23.40
CA ILE A 34 -9.11 18.43 22.21
C ILE A 34 -10.55 17.94 22.48
N SER A 35 -11.51 18.86 22.53
CA SER A 35 -12.94 18.55 22.61
C SER A 35 -13.74 19.58 21.83
N GLN A 36 -14.42 19.09 20.77
CA GLN A 36 -15.76 19.47 20.29
C GLN A 36 -15.87 19.16 18.80
N LYS A 37 -16.41 17.98 18.45
CA LYS A 37 -17.07 17.61 17.18
C LYS A 37 -17.59 16.17 17.31
N ASP A 38 -18.76 15.98 17.94
CA ASP A 38 -19.16 14.66 18.45
C ASP A 38 -20.24 13.92 17.63
N GLY A 39 -20.85 14.55 16.61
CA GLY A 39 -21.97 13.94 15.88
C GLY A 39 -21.60 12.77 14.96
N SER A 40 -20.48 12.89 14.24
CA SER A 40 -20.13 11.97 13.15
C SER A 40 -19.81 10.54 13.59
N ILE A 41 -19.18 10.36 14.77
CA ILE A 41 -18.80 9.04 15.29
C ILE A 41 -20.01 8.26 15.80
N GLN A 42 -20.91 8.91 16.54
CA GLN A 42 -22.11 8.27 17.07
C GLN A 42 -23.03 7.82 15.93
N ASP A 43 -23.28 8.70 14.95
CA ASP A 43 -24.12 8.40 13.79
C ASP A 43 -23.61 7.15 13.03
N PHE A 44 -22.27 7.04 12.89
CA PHE A 44 -21.67 5.86 12.29
C PHE A 44 -21.96 4.60 13.11
N LEU A 45 -21.67 4.63 14.41
CA LEU A 45 -21.80 3.47 15.30
C LEU A 45 -23.25 2.98 15.35
N ASP A 46 -24.21 3.90 15.39
CA ASP A 46 -25.64 3.61 15.34
C ASP A 46 -26.03 2.95 14.02
N SER A 47 -25.55 3.47 12.89
CA SER A 47 -25.84 2.89 11.56
C SER A 47 -25.28 1.48 11.35
N HIS A 48 -24.29 1.06 12.15
CA HIS A 48 -23.68 -0.28 12.13
C HIS A 48 -24.13 -1.17 13.30
N GLY A 49 -25.19 -0.78 14.02
CA GLY A 49 -25.79 -1.57 15.09
C GLY A 49 -24.91 -1.70 16.33
N VAL A 50 -23.94 -0.80 16.50
CA VAL A 50 -23.08 -0.75 17.70
C VAL A 50 -23.81 0.02 18.77
N TYR A 51 -24.50 -0.70 19.65
CA TYR A 51 -25.16 -0.05 20.78
C TYR A 51 -24.12 0.42 21.79
N ILE A 52 -23.88 1.73 21.81
CA ILE A 52 -23.24 2.41 22.93
C ILE A 52 -24.36 3.19 23.64
N PRO A 53 -24.59 2.97 24.95
CA PRO A 53 -25.66 3.66 25.66
C PRO A 53 -25.61 5.16 25.43
N GLU A 54 -26.77 5.77 25.22
CA GLU A 54 -26.89 7.19 24.89
C GLU A 54 -26.18 8.05 25.95
N GLY A 55 -25.31 8.95 25.50
CA GLY A 55 -24.47 9.77 26.37
C GLY A 55 -23.15 9.13 26.83
N CYS A 56 -22.95 7.81 26.72
CA CYS A 56 -21.67 7.19 27.08
C CYS A 56 -20.53 7.67 26.16
N LEU A 57 -20.74 7.71 24.84
CA LEU A 57 -19.75 8.25 23.90
C LEU A 57 -19.40 9.70 24.23
N ASN A 58 -20.39 10.53 24.55
CA ASN A 58 -20.18 11.94 24.90
C ASN A 58 -19.39 12.14 26.21
N THR A 59 -19.32 11.11 27.07
CA THR A 59 -18.50 11.12 28.29
C THR A 59 -17.09 10.57 28.10
N LEU A 60 -16.80 9.92 26.96
CA LEU A 60 -15.47 9.40 26.68
C LEU A 60 -14.53 10.54 26.24
N SER A 61 -13.27 10.45 26.68
CA SER A 61 -12.20 11.23 26.05
C SER A 61 -12.09 10.86 24.57
N TYR A 62 -11.55 11.78 23.77
CA TYR A 62 -11.38 11.56 22.34
C TYR A 62 -10.61 10.27 22.03
N GLU A 63 -9.53 10.00 22.75
CA GLU A 63 -8.71 8.79 22.59
C GLU A 63 -9.51 7.52 22.87
N ASN A 64 -10.35 7.54 23.90
CA ASN A 64 -11.22 6.43 24.23
C ASN A 64 -12.27 6.18 23.13
N LYS A 65 -12.75 7.22 22.44
CA LYS A 65 -13.62 7.06 21.26
C LYS A 65 -12.88 6.34 20.14
N ILE A 66 -11.67 6.79 19.82
CA ILE A 66 -10.82 6.19 18.80
C ILE A 66 -10.52 4.72 19.13
N GLU A 67 -10.19 4.41 20.38
CA GLU A 67 -9.93 3.03 20.84
C GLU A 67 -11.16 2.14 20.74
N VAL A 68 -12.35 2.66 21.08
CA VAL A 68 -13.62 1.93 20.93
C VAL A 68 -13.91 1.60 19.47
N ILE A 69 -13.78 2.58 18.57
CA ILE A 69 -13.95 2.40 17.12
C ILE A 69 -12.99 1.33 16.60
N THR A 70 -11.70 1.49 16.92
CA THR A 70 -10.64 0.60 16.46
C THR A 70 -10.89 -0.83 16.94
N SER A 71 -11.21 -0.98 18.22
CA SER A 71 -11.52 -2.28 18.84
C SER A 71 -12.79 -2.91 18.26
N TYR A 72 -13.80 -2.11 17.90
CA TYR A 72 -15.00 -2.60 17.25
C TYR A 72 -14.70 -3.17 15.86
N CYS A 73 -13.96 -2.42 15.03
CA CYS A 73 -13.56 -2.86 13.68
C CYS A 73 -12.72 -4.14 13.72
N MET A 74 -11.75 -4.23 14.64
CA MET A 74 -10.88 -5.41 14.78
C MET A 74 -11.64 -6.68 15.21
N LYS A 75 -12.87 -6.55 15.71
CA LYS A 75 -13.75 -7.68 16.08
C LYS A 75 -14.73 -8.09 14.97
N GLN A 76 -14.80 -7.33 13.88
CA GLN A 76 -15.70 -7.66 12.77
C GLN A 76 -15.18 -8.86 11.99
N SER A 77 -16.11 -9.61 11.39
CA SER A 77 -15.75 -10.72 10.48
C SER A 77 -15.05 -10.23 9.22
N ASP A 78 -15.36 -9.01 8.77
CA ASP A 78 -14.63 -8.29 7.72
C ASP A 78 -13.96 -7.05 8.32
N VAL A 79 -12.79 -7.25 8.92
CA VAL A 79 -11.99 -6.18 9.55
C VAL A 79 -11.73 -5.05 8.56
N LEU A 80 -11.14 -5.33 7.39
CA LEU A 80 -10.79 -4.29 6.40
C LEU A 80 -12.03 -3.56 5.86
N GLY A 81 -13.13 -4.28 5.61
CA GLY A 81 -14.38 -3.67 5.19
C GLY A 81 -14.93 -2.70 6.25
N SER A 82 -14.87 -3.07 7.52
CA SER A 82 -15.29 -2.19 8.60
C SER A 82 -14.37 -0.97 8.76
N ILE A 83 -13.06 -1.13 8.56
CA ILE A 83 -12.11 -0.01 8.60
C ILE A 83 -12.40 0.97 7.47
N ASP A 84 -12.64 0.49 6.25
CA ASP A 84 -12.95 1.35 5.11
C ASP A 84 -14.21 2.17 5.31
N ALA A 85 -15.26 1.57 5.89
CA ALA A 85 -16.50 2.27 6.20
C ALA A 85 -16.23 3.50 7.09
N PHE A 86 -15.34 3.39 8.08
CA PHE A 86 -14.94 4.52 8.90
C PHE A 86 -13.99 5.48 8.16
N VAL A 87 -12.88 4.97 7.64
CA VAL A 87 -11.78 5.82 7.17
C VAL A 87 -12.11 6.49 5.83
N LEU A 88 -12.80 5.79 4.93
CA LEU A 88 -13.04 6.26 3.57
C LEU A 88 -14.47 6.76 3.33
N GLU A 89 -15.46 6.19 4.02
CA GLU A 89 -16.88 6.42 3.71
C GLU A 89 -17.59 7.32 4.74
N SER A 90 -17.06 7.46 5.95
CA SER A 90 -17.67 8.30 6.97
C SER A 90 -17.31 9.79 6.81
N GLU A 91 -18.20 10.64 7.35
CA GLU A 91 -18.07 12.10 7.40
C GLU A 91 -17.20 12.60 8.57
N VAL A 92 -16.41 11.73 9.19
CA VAL A 92 -15.44 12.16 10.21
C VAL A 92 -14.33 13.01 9.57
N SER A 93 -13.78 13.93 10.34
CA SER A 93 -12.75 14.87 9.88
C SER A 93 -11.45 14.17 9.49
N ASP A 94 -10.61 14.82 8.67
CA ASP A 94 -9.30 14.28 8.31
C ASP A 94 -8.42 14.10 9.57
N GLU A 95 -8.50 15.01 10.55
CA GLU A 95 -7.82 14.82 11.83
C GLU A 95 -8.26 13.53 12.56
N GLU A 96 -9.55 13.23 12.57
CA GLU A 96 -10.08 11.97 13.12
C GLU A 96 -9.61 10.76 12.32
N LYS A 97 -9.65 10.82 10.98
CA LYS A 97 -9.18 9.75 10.10
C LYS A 97 -7.69 9.46 10.33
N PHE A 98 -6.89 10.50 10.54
CA PHE A 98 -5.47 10.38 10.87
C PHE A 98 -5.26 9.58 12.16
N ASP A 99 -5.96 9.93 13.24
CA ASP A 99 -5.83 9.25 14.54
C ASP A 99 -6.36 7.82 14.51
N ILE A 100 -7.48 7.59 13.83
CA ILE A 100 -8.04 6.26 13.59
C ILE A 100 -7.02 5.39 12.83
N CYS A 101 -6.37 5.91 11.79
CA CYS A 101 -5.35 5.17 11.05
C CYS A 101 -4.13 4.83 11.93
N CYS A 102 -3.67 5.75 12.78
CA CYS A 102 -2.58 5.49 13.73
C CYS A 102 -2.96 4.41 14.77
N SER A 103 -4.21 4.41 15.22
CA SER A 103 -4.75 3.41 16.14
C SER A 103 -4.81 2.02 15.48
N PHE A 104 -5.34 1.94 14.23
CA PHE A 104 -5.33 0.70 13.46
C PHE A 104 -3.93 0.17 13.20
N ALA A 105 -2.97 1.04 12.87
CA ALA A 105 -1.59 0.64 12.70
C ALA A 105 -1.10 -0.14 13.93
N THR A 106 -1.30 0.42 15.13
CA THR A 106 -0.91 -0.18 16.41
C THR A 106 -1.60 -1.52 16.66
N LYS A 107 -2.93 -1.57 16.56
CA LYS A 107 -3.69 -2.80 16.80
C LYS A 107 -3.34 -3.90 15.80
N ILE A 108 -3.21 -3.59 14.53
CA ILE A 108 -2.91 -4.59 13.49
C ILE A 108 -1.50 -5.18 13.71
N LYS A 109 -0.53 -4.37 14.14
CA LYS A 109 0.79 -4.87 14.55
C LYS A 109 0.69 -5.80 15.76
N GLU A 110 -0.12 -5.47 16.77
CA GLU A 110 -0.35 -6.34 17.95
C GLU A 110 -0.96 -7.70 17.56
N TYR A 111 -1.74 -7.74 16.47
CA TYR A 111 -2.26 -8.97 15.87
C TYR A 111 -1.25 -9.73 14.99
N GLY A 112 0.00 -9.25 14.92
CA GLY A 112 1.09 -9.91 14.21
C GLY A 112 1.23 -9.55 12.73
N ASP A 113 0.45 -8.59 12.22
CA ASP A 113 0.55 -8.14 10.83
C ASP A 113 1.32 -6.82 10.73
N ARG A 114 2.65 -6.93 10.72
CA ARG A 114 3.55 -5.77 10.69
C ARG A 114 3.33 -4.92 9.42
N ASN A 115 3.24 -5.54 8.25
CA ASN A 115 3.14 -4.81 6.97
C ASN A 115 1.84 -4.03 6.86
N GLN A 116 0.72 -4.63 7.26
CA GLN A 116 -0.55 -3.91 7.27
C GLN A 116 -0.55 -2.78 8.32
N GLY A 117 0.11 -2.99 9.47
CA GLY A 117 0.32 -1.92 10.44
C GLY A 117 1.09 -0.72 9.86
N VAL A 118 2.18 -0.97 9.13
CA VAL A 118 2.93 0.06 8.41
C VAL A 118 2.10 0.71 7.31
N SER A 119 1.30 -0.07 6.59
CA SER A 119 0.36 0.43 5.57
C SER A 119 -0.57 1.50 6.14
N TYR A 120 -1.20 1.24 7.30
CA TYR A 120 -2.09 2.22 7.93
C TYR A 120 -1.37 3.46 8.46
N MET A 121 -0.14 3.31 8.96
CA MET A 121 0.71 4.46 9.31
C MET A 121 1.02 5.33 8.09
N ASN A 122 1.29 4.74 6.93
CA ASN A 122 1.44 5.49 5.69
C ASN A 122 0.12 6.08 5.19
N ASN A 123 -1.02 5.38 5.36
CA ASN A 123 -2.32 5.89 4.98
C ASN A 123 -2.77 7.07 5.83
N ALA A 124 -2.40 7.12 7.12
CA ALA A 124 -2.65 8.26 7.98
C ALA A 124 -2.13 9.57 7.37
N ARG A 125 -1.03 9.52 6.59
CA ARG A 125 -0.44 10.68 5.92
C ARG A 125 -1.38 11.34 4.90
N TYR A 126 -2.37 10.61 4.38
CA TYR A 126 -3.37 11.18 3.47
C TYR A 126 -4.35 12.13 4.17
N PHE A 127 -4.40 12.10 5.50
CA PHE A 127 -5.32 12.87 6.35
C PHE A 127 -4.59 13.86 7.26
N LEU A 128 -3.36 14.25 6.91
CA LEU A 128 -2.66 15.32 7.59
C LEU A 128 -3.45 16.63 7.50
N SER A 129 -3.54 17.34 8.63
CA SER A 129 -4.27 18.60 8.73
C SER A 129 -3.65 19.68 7.85
N ASP A 130 -4.50 20.53 7.28
CA ASP A 130 -4.03 21.71 6.54
C ASP A 130 -3.42 22.78 7.47
N LYS A 131 -3.62 22.68 8.80
CA LYS A 131 -3.08 23.64 9.78
C LYS A 131 -1.68 23.25 10.23
N ASP A 132 -0.70 24.12 10.01
CA ASP A 132 0.72 23.85 10.30
C ASP A 132 0.98 23.32 11.72
N GLN A 133 0.40 23.94 12.75
CA GLN A 133 0.58 23.50 14.13
C GLN A 133 0.07 22.08 14.40
N GLU A 134 -1.04 21.71 13.76
CA GLU A 134 -1.62 20.37 13.95
C GLU A 134 -0.87 19.34 13.11
N ARG A 135 -0.53 19.70 11.87
CA ARG A 135 0.30 18.88 10.98
C ARG A 135 1.65 18.55 11.61
N GLU A 136 2.29 19.51 12.28
CA GLU A 136 3.53 19.28 13.02
C GLU A 136 3.36 18.21 14.11
N LYS A 137 2.30 18.27 14.91
CA LYS A 137 2.02 17.24 15.94
C LYS A 137 1.79 15.87 15.30
N GLN A 138 1.03 15.83 14.22
CA GLN A 138 0.73 14.61 13.49
C GLN A 138 2.01 13.96 12.93
N TYR A 139 2.93 14.73 12.34
CA TYR A 139 4.24 14.20 11.93
C TYR A 139 5.02 13.63 13.11
N LYS A 140 5.12 14.35 14.24
CA LYS A 140 5.79 13.85 15.45
C LYS A 140 5.17 12.55 15.95
N LYS A 141 3.85 12.41 15.87
CA LYS A 141 3.14 11.17 16.22
C LYS A 141 3.50 10.02 15.29
N LEU A 142 3.52 10.24 13.97
CA LEU A 142 3.94 9.21 12.99
C LEU A 142 5.39 8.79 13.18
N ILE A 143 6.31 9.73 13.43
CA ILE A 143 7.74 9.44 13.66
C ILE A 143 7.90 8.57 14.91
N LYS A 144 7.26 8.95 16.03
CA LYS A 144 7.24 8.15 17.26
C LYS A 144 6.67 6.75 16.99
N LEU A 145 5.58 6.65 16.24
CA LEU A 145 4.95 5.37 15.90
C LEU A 145 5.88 4.49 15.06
N ALA A 146 6.54 5.05 14.04
CA ALA A 146 7.51 4.33 13.22
C ALA A 146 8.69 3.79 14.05
N VAL A 147 9.20 4.57 15.00
CA VAL A 147 10.24 4.11 15.95
C VAL A 147 9.71 2.98 16.84
N LEU A 148 8.49 3.09 17.37
CA LEU A 148 7.84 2.01 18.15
C LEU A 148 7.60 0.75 17.31
N PHE A 149 7.52 0.90 15.98
CA PHE A 149 7.37 -0.18 15.02
C PHE A 149 8.69 -0.84 14.63
N ASP A 150 9.82 -0.29 15.09
CA ASP A 150 11.15 -0.66 14.63
C ASP A 150 11.29 -0.45 13.10
N GLU A 151 10.62 0.58 12.59
CA GLU A 151 10.62 1.01 11.18
C GLU A 151 11.49 2.25 11.02
N VAL A 152 12.78 2.11 11.37
CA VAL A 152 13.74 3.23 11.38
C VAL A 152 13.81 3.95 10.04
N ALA A 153 13.77 3.20 8.92
CA ALA A 153 13.79 3.79 7.59
C ALA A 153 12.58 4.69 7.33
N LEU A 154 11.38 4.28 7.79
CA LEU A 154 10.16 5.09 7.69
C LEU A 154 10.21 6.29 8.64
N ALA A 155 10.72 6.12 9.85
CA ALA A 155 10.90 7.22 10.79
C ALA A 155 11.80 8.33 10.20
N VAL A 156 12.89 7.94 9.52
CA VAL A 156 13.76 8.87 8.80
C VAL A 156 13.04 9.54 7.62
N ASP A 157 12.26 8.78 6.82
CA ASP A 157 11.45 9.38 5.75
C ASP A 157 10.50 10.45 6.28
N LEU A 158 9.80 10.15 7.38
CA LEU A 158 8.86 11.07 8.02
C LEU A 158 9.56 12.29 8.62
N GLU A 159 10.73 12.12 9.25
CA GLU A 159 11.53 13.22 9.79
C GLU A 159 12.02 14.15 8.67
N MET A 160 12.44 13.58 7.53
CA MET A 160 12.87 14.38 6.39
C MET A 160 11.73 15.16 5.75
N GLU A 161 10.53 14.57 5.67
CA GLU A 161 9.32 15.26 5.21
C GLU A 161 8.90 16.38 6.17
N TYR A 162 8.92 16.10 7.48
CA TYR A 162 8.68 17.09 8.53
C TYR A 162 9.66 18.26 8.43
N SER A 163 10.96 17.96 8.40
CA SER A 163 12.04 18.95 8.31
C SER A 163 11.89 19.85 7.08
N SER A 164 11.51 19.28 5.93
CA SER A 164 11.31 20.03 4.69
C SER A 164 10.15 21.03 4.74
N GLN A 165 9.19 20.84 5.65
CA GLN A 165 8.01 21.69 5.81
C GLN A 165 8.16 22.73 6.93
N PHE A 166 8.84 22.38 8.03
CA PHE A 166 8.81 23.20 9.26
C PHE A 166 10.15 23.83 9.65
N TRP A 167 11.28 23.40 9.06
CA TRP A 167 12.56 24.00 9.42
C TRP A 167 12.76 25.36 8.76
N ASN A 168 12.97 26.40 9.57
CA ASN A 168 13.33 27.76 9.14
C ASN A 168 14.84 27.91 8.84
N PHE A 169 15.52 26.90 8.30
CA PHE A 169 16.86 27.12 7.75
C PHE A 169 16.75 28.01 6.51
N ALA A 170 17.84 28.69 6.14
CA ALA A 170 17.90 29.36 4.83
C ALA A 170 17.48 28.35 3.75
N ASP A 171 16.43 28.69 2.99
CA ASP A 171 15.69 27.77 2.09
C ASP A 171 16.60 26.89 1.21
N ASP A 172 17.77 27.41 0.83
CA ASP A 172 18.76 26.70 0.02
C ASP A 172 19.38 25.48 0.70
N ILE A 173 19.62 25.51 2.02
CA ILE A 173 20.20 24.37 2.75
C ILE A 173 19.17 23.23 2.84
N ASN A 174 17.94 23.54 3.27
CA ASN A 174 16.87 22.56 3.36
C ASN A 174 16.59 21.90 2.02
N ARG A 175 16.53 22.70 0.95
CA ARG A 175 16.35 22.20 -0.41
C ARG A 175 17.47 21.24 -0.81
N LYS A 176 18.74 21.60 -0.61
CA LYS A 176 19.89 20.74 -0.94
C LYS A 176 19.90 19.44 -0.15
N VAL A 177 19.63 19.49 1.17
CA VAL A 177 19.56 18.29 2.01
C VAL A 177 18.41 17.39 1.56
N SER A 178 17.22 17.95 1.30
CA SER A 178 16.06 17.20 0.79
C SER A 178 16.35 16.56 -0.58
N GLU A 179 16.98 17.28 -1.50
CA GLU A 179 17.39 16.76 -2.81
C GLU A 179 18.39 15.61 -2.68
N GLU A 180 19.41 15.75 -1.83
CA GLU A 180 20.41 14.70 -1.64
C GLU A 180 19.83 13.47 -0.93
N TYR A 181 18.96 13.69 0.07
CA TYR A 181 18.20 12.62 0.71
C TYR A 181 17.37 11.84 -0.32
N LYS A 182 16.64 12.54 -1.19
CA LYS A 182 15.84 11.91 -2.25
C LYS A 182 16.71 11.06 -3.18
N LYS A 183 17.94 11.48 -3.53
CA LYS A 183 18.86 10.67 -4.34
C LYS A 183 19.28 9.40 -3.61
N ILE A 184 19.69 9.52 -2.34
CA ILE A 184 20.09 8.38 -1.51
C ILE A 184 18.93 7.38 -1.36
N ARG A 185 17.73 7.88 -1.07
CA ARG A 185 16.53 7.04 -0.95
C ARG A 185 16.14 6.41 -2.26
N ALA A 186 16.15 7.14 -3.37
CA ALA A 186 15.84 6.58 -4.70
C ALA A 186 16.76 5.40 -5.03
N ALA A 187 18.06 5.50 -4.74
CA ALA A 187 19.01 4.40 -4.95
C ALA A 187 18.78 3.20 -4.01
N SER A 188 18.21 3.42 -2.83
CA SER A 188 17.78 2.35 -1.92
C SER A 188 16.50 1.69 -2.40
N PHE A 189 15.50 2.49 -2.80
CA PHE A 189 14.21 2.01 -3.30
C PHE A 189 14.36 1.25 -4.60
N SER A 190 15.21 1.67 -5.53
CA SER A 190 15.43 0.95 -6.79
C SER A 190 15.96 -0.47 -6.60
N LYS A 191 16.54 -0.78 -5.44
CA LYS A 191 16.96 -2.16 -5.06
C LYS A 191 15.82 -2.98 -4.45
N GLN A 192 14.76 -2.32 -3.99
CA GLN A 192 13.59 -2.92 -3.33
C GLN A 192 12.35 -2.96 -4.23
N GLU A 193 12.32 -2.19 -5.32
CA GLU A 193 11.18 -2.13 -6.25
C GLU A 193 10.95 -3.46 -6.99
N HIS A 194 9.70 -3.90 -6.96
CA HIS A 194 9.18 -5.10 -7.63
C HIS A 194 8.96 -4.88 -9.14
N GLY A 195 8.25 -5.78 -9.80
CA GLY A 195 8.08 -5.83 -11.25
C GLY A 195 7.46 -4.59 -11.89
N GLN A 196 6.73 -3.75 -11.16
CA GLN A 196 6.18 -2.51 -11.72
C GLN A 196 7.28 -1.57 -12.26
N ALA A 197 8.47 -1.58 -11.66
CA ALA A 197 9.58 -0.73 -12.11
C ALA A 197 10.03 -1.08 -13.54
N LEU A 198 10.01 -2.37 -13.93
CA LEU A 198 10.29 -2.79 -15.30
C LEU A 198 9.31 -2.18 -16.30
N LEU A 199 8.01 -2.23 -15.98
CA LEU A 199 6.98 -1.70 -16.85
C LEU A 199 7.04 -0.18 -16.93
N ILE A 200 7.27 0.50 -15.79
CA ILE A 200 7.45 1.95 -15.73
C ILE A 200 8.65 2.38 -16.59
N ASP A 201 9.81 1.74 -16.42
CA ASP A 201 11.02 2.00 -17.20
C ASP A 201 10.77 1.85 -18.70
N TYR A 202 10.04 0.80 -19.09
CA TYR A 202 9.71 0.57 -20.49
C TYR A 202 8.82 1.67 -21.05
N ILE A 203 7.75 2.02 -20.35
CA ILE A 203 6.82 3.07 -20.80
C ILE A 203 7.52 4.43 -20.84
N GLU A 204 8.36 4.76 -19.86
CA GLU A 204 9.14 6.01 -19.86
C GLU A 204 10.03 6.13 -21.11
N LYS A 205 10.69 5.04 -21.51
CA LYS A 205 11.58 5.02 -22.68
C LYS A 205 10.83 5.05 -24.01
N ASN A 206 9.60 4.52 -24.06
CA ASN A 206 8.88 4.25 -25.31
C ASN A 206 7.62 5.10 -25.52
N VAL A 207 7.18 5.85 -24.52
CA VAL A 207 6.02 6.74 -24.60
C VAL A 207 6.42 8.11 -24.04
N LYS A 208 6.39 9.14 -24.89
CA LYS A 208 6.64 10.50 -24.41
C LYS A 208 5.42 11.03 -23.65
N ASP A 209 5.66 12.08 -22.86
CA ASP A 209 4.61 12.74 -22.10
C ASP A 209 3.52 13.27 -23.03
N GLY A 210 2.26 12.98 -22.66
CA GLY A 210 1.09 13.31 -23.48
C GLY A 210 0.91 12.51 -24.78
N GLU A 211 1.82 11.60 -25.18
CA GLU A 211 1.68 10.80 -26.42
C GLU A 211 0.95 9.47 -26.22
N GLY A 212 0.52 9.16 -24.99
CA GLY A 212 -0.19 7.94 -24.63
C GLY A 212 -1.70 7.95 -24.86
N PHE A 213 -2.27 9.03 -25.40
CA PHE A 213 -3.71 9.11 -25.67
C PHE A 213 -4.17 7.94 -26.57
N GLY A 214 -5.27 7.30 -26.18
CA GLY A 214 -5.80 6.11 -26.85
C GLY A 214 -5.14 4.79 -26.41
N LYS A 215 -4.04 4.85 -25.63
CA LYS A 215 -3.45 3.67 -25.01
C LYS A 215 -4.10 3.33 -23.69
N THR A 216 -4.17 2.05 -23.36
CA THR A 216 -4.70 1.55 -22.08
C THR A 216 -3.66 0.70 -21.36
N LEU A 217 -3.46 0.99 -20.07
CA LEU A 217 -2.73 0.15 -19.13
C LEU A 217 -3.71 -0.51 -18.17
N VAL A 218 -3.61 -1.84 -18.05
CA VAL A 218 -4.38 -2.64 -17.10
C VAL A 218 -3.44 -3.19 -16.03
N GLU A 219 -3.72 -2.91 -14.78
CA GLU A 219 -3.12 -3.61 -13.64
C GLU A 219 -4.10 -4.67 -13.13
N ILE A 220 -3.62 -5.90 -13.00
CA ILE A 220 -4.33 -7.01 -12.37
C ILE A 220 -3.65 -7.28 -11.04
N GLY A 221 -4.35 -7.01 -9.95
CA GLY A 221 -3.80 -6.93 -8.60
C GLY A 221 -3.55 -5.49 -8.21
N THR A 222 -4.47 -4.90 -7.46
CA THR A 222 -4.33 -3.54 -6.92
C THR A 222 -3.41 -3.58 -5.70
N THR A 223 -2.69 -2.49 -5.43
CA THR A 223 -1.88 -2.35 -4.21
C THR A 223 -2.69 -2.69 -2.98
N ARG A 224 -2.20 -3.67 -2.21
CA ARG A 224 -2.80 -4.18 -0.98
C ARG A 224 -2.29 -3.41 0.23
N GLU A 225 -0.97 -3.29 0.33
CA GLU A 225 -0.29 -2.61 1.43
C GLU A 225 0.50 -1.38 0.93
N ASN A 226 0.34 -0.24 1.60
CA ASN A 226 1.09 0.98 1.35
C ASN A 226 2.41 0.96 2.13
N VAL A 227 3.35 0.11 1.69
CA VAL A 227 4.66 -0.07 2.33
C VAL A 227 5.80 0.23 1.35
N PRO A 228 6.98 0.64 1.86
CA PRO A 228 8.21 0.76 1.07
C PRO A 228 8.43 -0.42 0.11
N GLY A 229 8.71 -0.13 -1.17
CA GLY A 229 8.94 -1.15 -2.22
C GLY A 229 7.66 -1.64 -2.92
N GLN A 230 6.49 -1.49 -2.30
CA GLN A 230 5.19 -1.78 -2.89
C GLN A 230 4.50 -0.49 -3.39
N GLY A 231 3.24 -0.58 -3.82
CA GLY A 231 2.47 0.60 -4.25
C GLY A 231 2.41 0.81 -5.76
N SER A 232 2.40 -0.26 -6.55
CA SER A 232 2.32 -0.22 -8.02
C SER A 232 1.19 0.68 -8.52
N THR A 233 0.00 0.61 -7.92
CA THR A 233 -1.20 1.31 -8.39
C THR A 233 -1.00 2.82 -8.45
N LEU A 234 -0.46 3.42 -7.38
CA LEU A 234 -0.24 4.87 -7.33
C LEU A 234 0.88 5.31 -8.29
N GLN A 235 1.94 4.52 -8.40
CA GLN A 235 3.06 4.79 -9.31
C GLN A 235 2.61 4.72 -10.78
N LEU A 236 1.90 3.65 -11.15
CA LEU A 236 1.35 3.45 -12.48
C LEU A 236 0.28 4.51 -12.81
N ALA A 237 -0.58 4.89 -11.86
CA ALA A 237 -1.56 5.95 -12.07
C ALA A 237 -0.90 7.30 -12.38
N ARG A 238 0.15 7.67 -11.64
CA ARG A 238 0.91 8.92 -11.88
C ARG A 238 1.61 8.89 -13.23
N LEU A 239 2.24 7.77 -13.58
CA LEU A 239 2.84 7.57 -14.90
C LEU A 239 1.78 7.73 -15.99
N CYS A 240 0.64 7.04 -15.87
CA CYS A 240 -0.43 7.08 -16.85
C CYS A 240 -1.01 8.49 -17.03
N LYS A 241 -1.23 9.24 -15.94
CA LYS A 241 -1.66 10.65 -16.00
C LYS A 241 -0.66 11.50 -16.79
N ARG A 242 0.65 11.39 -16.49
CA ARG A 242 1.71 12.14 -17.19
C ARG A 242 1.79 11.77 -18.68
N LYS A 243 1.69 10.48 -18.99
CA LYS A 243 1.78 9.98 -20.37
C LYS A 243 0.48 10.16 -21.16
N GLY A 244 -0.65 10.46 -20.54
CA GLY A 244 -1.97 10.48 -21.18
C GLY A 244 -2.54 9.08 -21.46
N ILE A 245 -2.07 8.05 -20.75
CA ILE A 245 -2.54 6.66 -20.87
C ILE A 245 -3.78 6.47 -19.98
N LYS A 246 -4.78 5.74 -20.46
CA LYS A 246 -5.91 5.32 -19.63
C LYS A 246 -5.46 4.24 -18.66
N PHE A 247 -5.68 4.44 -17.36
CA PHE A 247 -5.31 3.46 -16.33
C PHE A 247 -6.54 2.75 -15.76
N ILE A 248 -6.47 1.42 -15.73
CA ILE A 248 -7.45 0.54 -15.10
C ILE A 248 -6.72 -0.34 -14.11
N THR A 249 -7.20 -0.41 -12.87
CA THR A 249 -6.70 -1.38 -11.88
C THR A 249 -7.85 -2.28 -11.42
N VAL A 250 -7.55 -3.56 -11.26
CA VAL A 250 -8.55 -4.60 -11.00
C VAL A 250 -8.10 -5.45 -9.83
N ASP A 251 -9.00 -5.64 -8.86
CA ASP A 251 -8.76 -6.55 -7.74
C ASP A 251 -10.04 -7.28 -7.36
N MET A 252 -9.90 -8.51 -6.89
CA MET A 252 -11.01 -9.29 -6.35
C MET A 252 -11.51 -8.70 -5.02
N ASP A 253 -10.63 -8.00 -4.30
CA ASP A 253 -10.90 -7.40 -3.02
C ASP A 253 -11.40 -5.95 -3.16
N ALA A 254 -12.62 -5.71 -2.71
CA ALA A 254 -13.23 -4.37 -2.71
C ALA A 254 -12.46 -3.36 -1.84
N HIS A 255 -11.71 -3.81 -0.83
CA HIS A 255 -10.87 -2.94 0.00
C HIS A 255 -9.82 -2.20 -0.84
N ASN A 256 -9.05 -2.94 -1.63
CA ASN A 256 -7.98 -2.36 -2.46
C ASN A 256 -8.57 -1.38 -3.50
N VAL A 257 -9.72 -1.73 -4.07
CA VAL A 257 -10.44 -0.91 -5.06
C VAL A 257 -10.95 0.41 -4.46
N ARG A 258 -11.45 0.38 -3.21
CA ARG A 258 -11.88 1.60 -2.50
C ARG A 258 -10.70 2.53 -2.25
N TRP A 259 -9.57 1.99 -1.80
CA TRP A 259 -8.34 2.79 -1.62
C TRP A 259 -7.83 3.37 -2.94
N ALA A 260 -7.80 2.59 -4.03
CA ALA A 260 -7.45 3.12 -5.34
C ALA A 260 -8.40 4.25 -5.79
N SER A 261 -9.70 4.11 -5.53
CA SER A 261 -10.70 5.15 -5.83
C SER A 261 -10.52 6.40 -4.97
N PHE A 262 -10.19 6.24 -3.68
CA PHE A 262 -9.85 7.34 -2.79
C PHE A 262 -8.61 8.10 -3.30
N LEU A 263 -7.54 7.38 -3.64
CA LEU A 263 -6.32 7.97 -4.20
C LEU A 263 -6.58 8.69 -5.54
N SER A 264 -7.48 8.13 -6.36
CA SER A 264 -7.93 8.76 -7.59
C SER A 264 -8.47 10.17 -7.32
N LYS A 265 -9.36 10.31 -6.33
CA LYS A 265 -9.93 11.61 -5.95
C LYS A 265 -8.90 12.52 -5.27
N LYS A 266 -8.16 12.00 -4.28
CA LYS A 266 -7.21 12.76 -3.47
C LYS A 266 -6.10 13.41 -4.30
N TYR A 267 -5.67 12.74 -5.37
CA TYR A 267 -4.55 13.19 -6.22
C TYR A 267 -4.97 13.59 -7.64
N ASP A 268 -6.29 13.73 -7.89
CA ASP A 268 -6.82 14.04 -9.22
C ASP A 268 -6.26 13.08 -10.30
N LEU A 269 -6.18 11.79 -9.97
CA LEU A 269 -5.71 10.76 -10.91
C LEU A 269 -6.92 10.20 -11.67
N ASN A 270 -6.72 9.79 -12.91
CA ASN A 270 -7.75 9.14 -13.72
C ASN A 270 -7.63 7.60 -13.58
N ILE A 271 -7.97 7.07 -12.40
CA ILE A 271 -7.93 5.64 -12.11
C ILE A 271 -9.34 5.07 -12.31
N LYS A 272 -9.47 4.09 -13.21
CA LYS A 272 -10.66 3.22 -13.23
C LYS A 272 -10.39 1.99 -12.36
N ALA A 273 -10.84 2.02 -11.11
CA ALA A 273 -10.72 0.89 -10.19
C ALA A 273 -11.94 -0.05 -10.34
N VAL A 274 -11.71 -1.36 -10.42
CA VAL A 274 -12.77 -2.36 -10.67
C VAL A 274 -12.65 -3.53 -9.69
N THR A 275 -13.73 -3.81 -8.96
CA THR A 275 -13.82 -5.04 -8.15
C THR A 275 -14.21 -6.22 -9.03
N ARG A 276 -13.23 -7.10 -9.32
CA ARG A 276 -13.41 -8.33 -10.10
C ARG A 276 -12.21 -9.26 -9.96
N LYS A 277 -12.41 -10.55 -10.21
CA LYS A 277 -11.27 -11.45 -10.47
C LYS A 277 -10.57 -11.02 -11.76
N GLY A 278 -9.25 -11.01 -11.73
CA GLY A 278 -8.43 -10.48 -12.83
C GLY A 278 -8.62 -11.24 -14.14
N GLU A 279 -8.62 -12.57 -14.06
CA GLU A 279 -8.82 -13.46 -15.19
C GLU A 279 -10.22 -13.34 -15.80
N GLU A 280 -11.24 -13.05 -14.99
CA GLU A 280 -12.61 -12.82 -15.48
C GLU A 280 -12.73 -11.45 -16.18
N PHE A 281 -12.14 -10.41 -15.60
CA PHE A 281 -12.13 -9.07 -16.19
C PHE A 281 -11.42 -9.06 -17.54
N LEU A 282 -10.20 -9.61 -17.60
CA LEU A 282 -9.43 -9.69 -18.84
C LEU A 282 -10.20 -10.47 -19.91
N LYS A 283 -10.90 -11.54 -19.54
CA LYS A 283 -11.65 -12.37 -20.48
C LYS A 283 -12.94 -11.72 -20.97
N ASN A 284 -13.70 -11.04 -20.11
CA ASN A 284 -15.09 -10.68 -20.43
C ASN A 284 -15.35 -9.17 -20.54
N ASP A 285 -14.57 -8.32 -19.86
CA ASP A 285 -14.98 -6.93 -19.60
C ASP A 285 -14.13 -5.87 -20.32
N ILE A 286 -13.00 -6.27 -20.90
CA ILE A 286 -12.13 -5.41 -21.69
C ILE A 286 -11.94 -5.98 -23.09
N GLU A 287 -11.97 -5.12 -24.09
CA GLU A 287 -11.80 -5.52 -25.50
C GLU A 287 -10.32 -5.67 -25.84
N ASP A 288 -9.54 -4.59 -25.68
CA ASP A 288 -8.11 -4.55 -25.97
C ASP A 288 -7.35 -3.61 -25.02
N PHE A 289 -6.03 -3.76 -24.98
CA PHE A 289 -5.12 -2.92 -24.18
C PHE A 289 -3.69 -2.97 -24.72
N ASP A 290 -2.88 -2.00 -24.32
CA ASP A 290 -1.50 -1.81 -24.80
C ASP A 290 -0.48 -2.30 -23.78
N PHE A 291 -0.80 -2.16 -22.49
CA PHE A 291 0.07 -2.50 -21.39
C PHE A 291 -0.72 -3.32 -20.36
N VAL A 292 -0.09 -4.37 -19.83
CA VAL A 292 -0.66 -5.10 -18.69
C VAL A 292 0.41 -5.43 -17.65
N PHE A 293 0.07 -5.20 -16.39
CA PHE A 293 0.87 -5.61 -15.23
C PHE A 293 0.10 -6.71 -14.48
N LEU A 294 0.69 -7.89 -14.35
CA LEU A 294 0.09 -9.05 -13.68
C LEU A 294 0.79 -9.25 -12.32
N ASP A 295 0.16 -8.76 -11.26
CA ASP A 295 0.59 -8.85 -9.86
C ASP A 295 -0.58 -9.21 -8.92
N ALA A 296 -1.36 -10.21 -9.34
CA ALA A 296 -2.49 -10.71 -8.57
C ALA A 296 -2.17 -12.08 -7.94
N TYR A 297 -3.18 -12.69 -7.30
CA TYR A 297 -3.14 -14.00 -6.61
C TYR A 297 -1.74 -14.46 -6.17
N ASP A 298 -1.39 -14.21 -4.92
CA ASP A 298 -0.11 -14.57 -4.33
C ASP A 298 0.20 -16.06 -4.47
N PHE A 299 1.47 -16.39 -4.68
CA PHE A 299 1.93 -17.77 -4.52
C PHE A 299 2.16 -18.04 -3.02
N ASP A 300 2.01 -19.29 -2.60
CA ASP A 300 2.24 -19.64 -1.20
C ASP A 300 3.73 -19.73 -0.89
N HIS A 301 4.21 -18.87 0.00
CA HIS A 301 5.57 -18.90 0.55
C HIS A 301 5.57 -19.02 2.09
N GLY A 302 4.42 -19.33 2.69
CA GLY A 302 4.25 -19.52 4.13
C GLY A 302 4.33 -18.25 5.00
N GLY A 303 4.54 -17.07 4.39
CA GLY A 303 4.74 -15.80 5.11
C GLY A 303 3.54 -14.85 5.06
N HIS A 304 2.36 -15.33 4.65
CA HIS A 304 1.16 -14.52 4.52
C HIS A 304 0.48 -14.30 5.87
N SER A 305 0.07 -13.07 6.16
CA SER A 305 -0.65 -12.76 7.40
C SER A 305 -2.04 -13.41 7.42
N SER A 306 -2.58 -13.62 8.62
CA SER A 306 -3.95 -14.12 8.79
C SER A 306 -4.98 -13.22 8.12
N LEU A 307 -4.76 -11.90 8.17
CA LEU A 307 -5.65 -10.94 7.53
C LEU A 307 -5.62 -11.11 6.00
N ARG A 308 -4.42 -11.25 5.41
CA ARG A 308 -4.26 -11.52 3.97
C ARG A 308 -4.93 -12.83 3.58
N GLN A 309 -4.69 -13.91 4.32
CA GLN A 309 -5.32 -15.21 4.09
C GLN A 309 -6.86 -15.13 4.14
N SER A 310 -7.42 -14.36 5.08
CA SER A 310 -8.87 -14.19 5.20
C SER A 310 -9.51 -13.57 3.95
N ARG A 311 -8.78 -12.71 3.21
CA ARG A 311 -9.26 -12.11 1.95
C ARG A 311 -9.41 -13.18 0.87
N TYR A 312 -8.43 -14.05 0.73
CA TYR A 312 -8.49 -15.18 -0.21
C TYR A 312 -9.62 -16.15 0.15
N GLU A 313 -9.78 -16.47 1.43
CA GLU A 313 -10.89 -17.33 1.88
C GLU A 313 -12.25 -16.72 1.54
N LYS A 314 -12.41 -15.41 1.75
CA LYS A 314 -13.67 -14.69 1.49
C LYS A 314 -14.03 -14.61 0.00
N TYR A 315 -13.07 -14.38 -0.87
CA TYR A 315 -13.35 -14.03 -2.28
C TYR A 315 -12.97 -15.12 -3.29
N LEU A 316 -12.16 -16.11 -2.88
CA LEU A 316 -11.55 -17.12 -3.76
C LEU A 316 -11.72 -18.56 -3.24
N ASP A 317 -12.63 -18.74 -2.28
CA ASP A 317 -13.05 -20.03 -1.70
C ASP A 317 -11.84 -20.87 -1.24
N GLY A 318 -10.94 -20.24 -0.49
CA GLY A 318 -9.86 -20.91 0.21
C GLY A 318 -8.63 -20.02 0.41
N LYS A 319 -7.68 -20.53 1.19
CA LYS A 319 -6.38 -19.88 1.43
C LYS A 319 -5.58 -19.74 0.14
N ILE A 320 -4.55 -18.90 0.23
CA ILE A 320 -3.51 -18.78 -0.80
C ILE A 320 -2.96 -20.17 -1.10
N ASP A 321 -3.00 -20.54 -2.36
CA ASP A 321 -2.56 -21.84 -2.87
C ASP A 321 -1.74 -21.64 -4.14
N GLU A 322 -0.59 -22.29 -4.20
CA GLU A 322 0.35 -22.18 -5.31
C GLU A 322 -0.27 -22.61 -6.64
N LYS A 323 -1.04 -23.71 -6.68
CA LYS A 323 -1.65 -24.20 -7.93
C LYS A 323 -2.75 -23.26 -8.43
N LYS A 324 -3.56 -22.71 -7.52
CA LYS A 324 -4.57 -21.68 -7.84
C LYS A 324 -3.89 -20.41 -8.37
N SER A 325 -2.77 -19.98 -7.77
CA SER A 325 -1.96 -18.86 -8.26
C SER A 325 -1.50 -19.10 -9.70
N HIS A 326 -0.85 -20.25 -9.95
CA HIS A 326 -0.35 -20.60 -11.29
C HIS A 326 -1.47 -20.65 -12.33
N LYS A 327 -2.60 -21.26 -11.98
CA LYS A 327 -3.76 -21.37 -12.86
C LYS A 327 -4.34 -20.00 -13.21
N MET A 328 -4.52 -19.13 -12.21
CA MET A 328 -5.07 -17.80 -12.43
C MET A 328 -4.19 -16.97 -13.38
N HIS A 329 -2.87 -16.96 -13.17
CA HIS A 329 -1.94 -16.25 -14.04
C HIS A 329 -1.90 -16.82 -15.46
N LEU A 330 -2.04 -18.14 -15.63
CA LEU A 330 -2.19 -18.75 -16.95
C LEU A 330 -3.47 -18.28 -17.66
N GLU A 331 -4.60 -18.19 -16.97
CA GLU A 331 -5.85 -17.68 -17.57
C GLU A 331 -5.75 -16.19 -17.95
N CYS A 332 -5.05 -15.40 -17.14
CA CYS A 332 -4.68 -14.02 -17.52
C CYS A 332 -3.83 -14.02 -18.80
N ALA A 333 -2.77 -14.83 -18.86
CA ALA A 333 -1.88 -14.92 -20.01
C ALA A 333 -2.61 -15.32 -21.31
N LYS A 334 -3.58 -16.26 -21.24
CA LYS A 334 -4.45 -16.60 -22.36
C LYS A 334 -5.21 -15.39 -22.89
N SER A 335 -5.83 -14.62 -21.98
CA SER A 335 -6.56 -13.40 -22.36
C SER A 335 -5.63 -12.34 -22.94
N VAL A 336 -4.40 -12.22 -22.43
CA VAL A 336 -3.37 -11.31 -22.97
C VAL A 336 -3.01 -11.67 -24.40
N VAL A 337 -2.81 -12.96 -24.73
CA VAL A 337 -2.52 -13.38 -26.12
C VAL A 337 -3.62 -12.99 -27.10
N GLU A 338 -4.88 -13.05 -26.66
CA GLU A 338 -6.03 -12.72 -27.50
C GLU A 338 -6.16 -11.19 -27.70
N LYS A 339 -6.01 -10.43 -26.61
CA LYS A 339 -6.48 -9.04 -26.52
C LYS A 339 -5.38 -7.96 -26.50
N LEU A 340 -4.13 -8.32 -26.24
CA LEU A 340 -3.05 -7.35 -26.25
C LEU A 340 -2.87 -6.79 -27.67
N LYS A 341 -2.80 -5.46 -27.79
CA LYS A 341 -2.58 -4.78 -29.06
C LYS A 341 -1.21 -5.11 -29.65
N LYS A 342 -1.08 -4.85 -30.95
CA LYS A 342 0.22 -4.86 -31.62
C LYS A 342 1.20 -3.95 -30.87
N ASP A 343 2.42 -4.43 -30.70
CA ASP A 343 3.50 -3.79 -29.92
C ASP A 343 3.22 -3.62 -28.42
N GLY A 344 2.09 -4.14 -27.92
CA GLY A 344 1.78 -4.13 -26.51
C GLY A 344 2.71 -5.02 -25.69
N VAL A 345 2.82 -4.72 -24.39
CA VAL A 345 3.69 -5.46 -23.46
C VAL A 345 2.94 -5.97 -22.24
N VAL A 346 3.40 -7.12 -21.75
CA VAL A 346 2.96 -7.73 -20.49
C VAL A 346 4.14 -7.80 -19.55
N CYS A 347 3.93 -7.40 -18.30
CA CYS A 347 4.87 -7.60 -17.21
C CYS A 347 4.24 -8.55 -16.19
N VAL A 348 4.93 -9.64 -15.87
CA VAL A 348 4.52 -10.60 -14.83
C VAL A 348 5.41 -10.39 -13.63
N ASP A 349 4.81 -10.12 -12.47
CA ASP A 349 5.53 -9.92 -11.21
C ASP A 349 5.71 -11.23 -10.42
N ASP A 350 6.57 -11.21 -9.40
CA ASP A 350 6.96 -12.34 -8.56
C ASP A 350 7.16 -13.67 -9.32
N THR A 351 8.05 -13.64 -10.30
CA THR A 351 8.45 -14.79 -11.11
C THR A 351 9.95 -14.79 -11.39
N TRP A 352 10.56 -15.98 -11.36
CA TRP A 352 11.98 -16.18 -11.66
C TRP A 352 12.21 -17.58 -12.20
N GLN A 353 13.40 -17.84 -12.74
CA GLN A 353 13.85 -19.17 -13.10
C GLN A 353 14.66 -19.78 -11.96
N ASP A 354 14.45 -21.06 -11.67
CA ASP A 354 15.30 -21.84 -10.78
C ASP A 354 16.63 -22.25 -11.45
N GLU A 355 17.43 -23.06 -10.77
CA GLU A 355 18.75 -23.51 -11.25
C GLU A 355 18.68 -24.37 -12.52
N VAL A 356 17.54 -25.01 -12.81
CA VAL A 356 17.35 -25.83 -14.02
C VAL A 356 16.61 -25.07 -15.12
N GLY A 357 16.32 -23.78 -14.90
CA GLY A 357 15.66 -22.91 -15.86
C GLY A 357 14.13 -23.00 -15.86
N ALA A 358 13.52 -23.70 -14.90
CA ALA A 358 12.07 -23.77 -14.76
C ALA A 358 11.52 -22.47 -14.15
N TRP A 359 10.39 -22.00 -14.68
CA TRP A 359 9.70 -20.82 -14.15
C TRP A 359 8.97 -21.15 -12.85
N MET A 360 9.12 -20.27 -11.86
CA MET A 360 8.59 -20.43 -10.51
C MET A 360 7.54 -19.35 -10.18
N ALA A 361 6.77 -19.59 -9.10
CA ALA A 361 5.78 -18.67 -8.56
C ALA A 361 4.75 -18.21 -9.61
N LYS A 362 4.32 -16.94 -9.61
CA LYS A 362 3.19 -16.45 -10.43
C LYS A 362 3.36 -16.77 -11.92
N GLY A 363 4.60 -16.77 -12.41
CA GLY A 363 4.93 -17.02 -13.81
C GLY A 363 5.10 -18.48 -14.23
N ALA A 364 4.98 -19.44 -13.30
CA ALA A 364 5.32 -20.86 -13.55
C ALA A 364 4.63 -21.47 -14.77
N LEU A 365 3.35 -21.11 -15.01
CA LEU A 365 2.60 -21.54 -16.18
C LEU A 365 2.39 -20.42 -17.21
N ALA A 366 2.29 -19.17 -16.75
CA ALA A 366 2.03 -18.02 -17.60
C ALA A 366 3.18 -17.71 -18.57
N ILE A 367 4.43 -17.72 -18.09
CA ILE A 367 5.59 -17.38 -18.91
C ILE A 367 5.84 -18.43 -20.01
N PRO A 368 5.89 -19.74 -19.73
CA PRO A 368 6.01 -20.75 -20.78
C PRO A 368 4.92 -20.63 -21.85
N TYR A 369 3.68 -20.39 -21.44
CA TYR A 369 2.56 -20.21 -22.37
C TYR A 369 2.74 -18.98 -23.27
N LEU A 370 3.16 -17.83 -22.71
CA LEU A 370 3.44 -16.64 -23.50
C LEU A 370 4.56 -16.87 -24.51
N ILE A 371 5.63 -17.57 -24.11
CA ILE A 371 6.74 -17.95 -25.03
C ILE A 371 6.23 -18.83 -26.17
N GLU A 372 5.41 -19.85 -25.87
CA GLU A 372 4.78 -20.72 -26.88
C GLU A 372 3.91 -19.90 -27.86
N LYS A 373 3.28 -18.83 -27.38
CA LYS A 373 2.51 -17.87 -28.19
C LYS A 373 3.37 -16.74 -28.74
N ASN A 374 4.64 -16.97 -29.05
CA ASN A 374 5.55 -16.02 -29.72
C ASN A 374 5.77 -14.69 -28.97
N PHE A 375 5.59 -14.63 -27.65
CA PHE A 375 6.11 -13.52 -26.87
C PHE A 375 7.62 -13.67 -26.70
N LYS A 376 8.35 -12.57 -26.86
CA LYS A 376 9.78 -12.50 -26.52
C LYS A 376 9.95 -11.81 -25.18
N ILE A 377 10.88 -12.32 -24.38
CA ILE A 377 11.36 -11.62 -23.19
C ILE A 377 12.13 -10.38 -23.65
N LEU A 378 11.74 -9.21 -23.13
CA LEU A 378 12.46 -7.96 -23.32
C LEU A 378 13.50 -7.76 -22.22
N GLU A 379 13.11 -8.01 -20.98
CA GLU A 379 13.92 -7.79 -19.79
C GLU A 379 13.42 -8.70 -18.66
N GLN A 380 14.36 -9.16 -17.82
CA GLN A 380 14.09 -9.95 -16.62
C GLN A 380 14.97 -9.41 -15.49
N LYS A 381 14.36 -8.86 -14.44
CA LYS A 381 15.03 -8.38 -13.23
C LYS A 381 14.05 -8.33 -12.07
N ASN A 382 14.55 -8.26 -10.84
CA ASN A 382 13.74 -8.06 -9.62
C ASN A 382 12.55 -9.02 -9.48
N ARG A 383 12.74 -10.30 -9.83
CA ARG A 383 11.67 -11.32 -9.86
C ARG A 383 10.47 -10.92 -10.72
N ALA A 384 10.73 -10.28 -11.85
CA ALA A 384 9.70 -9.94 -12.82
C ALA A 384 10.22 -10.11 -14.25
N VAL A 385 9.29 -10.32 -15.17
CA VAL A 385 9.59 -10.54 -16.58
C VAL A 385 8.70 -9.63 -17.43
N LEU A 386 9.34 -8.81 -18.25
CA LEU A 386 8.67 -7.98 -19.25
C LEU A 386 8.76 -8.67 -20.61
N MET A 387 7.62 -8.85 -21.28
CA MET A 387 7.52 -9.53 -22.56
C MET A 387 6.72 -8.72 -23.58
N ARG A 388 7.04 -8.93 -24.86
CA ARG A 388 6.33 -8.33 -26.00
C ARG A 388 5.99 -9.39 -27.02
N TYR A 389 4.81 -9.28 -27.62
CA TYR A 389 4.46 -10.11 -28.76
C TYR A 389 5.37 -9.83 -29.96
N LYS A 390 5.87 -10.88 -30.62
CA LYS A 390 6.87 -10.73 -31.69
C LYS A 390 6.27 -10.32 -33.03
N ASP A 391 5.11 -10.88 -33.40
CA ASP A 391 4.63 -10.85 -34.80
C ASP A 391 3.08 -10.74 -34.90
N ARG A 392 2.53 -9.51 -34.97
CA ARG A 392 1.12 -9.24 -35.37
C ARG A 392 1.07 -8.28 -36.54
#